data_AF-A0A414FLJ8-F1
#
_entry.id   AF-A0A414FLJ8-F1
#
_cell.length_a   1.000
_cell.length_b   1.000
_cell.length_c   1.000
_cell.angle_alpha   90.00
_cell.angle_beta   90.00
_cell.angle_gamma   90.00
#
_symmetry.space_group_name_H-M   'P 1'
#
loop_
_entity.id
_entity.type
_entity.pdbx_description
1 polymer ?
#
loop_
_entity_poly.entity_id
_entity_poly.type
_entity_poly.pdbx_seq_one_letter_code
_entity_poly.pdbx_strand_id
1 'polypeptide(L)'
;MEDLIHIHTIRGMLSQSGCPEDLLEHYLKFLQTGGQQVQIIRGEVNVMFQKEEQYRKRRNEAMRGSVTFHNKDKGTIGSSDTGIFIGMEFIQSCFQHGIPARMSKVRREHGKVMEIEVVFGV
;
A
#
# COMPACT_ATOMS: atom_id res chain seq x y z
N MET A 1 -8.23 -14.26 -17.30
CA MET A 1 -9.37 -13.32 -17.18
C MET A 1 -9.46 -12.79 -15.76
N GLU A 2 -9.33 -13.65 -14.75
CA GLU A 2 -9.28 -13.28 -13.32
C GLU A 2 -8.17 -12.28 -12.99
N ASP A 3 -6.95 -12.45 -13.54
CA ASP A 3 -5.84 -11.52 -13.31
C ASP A 3 -6.10 -10.09 -13.84
N LEU A 4 -6.83 -9.96 -14.95
CA LEU A 4 -7.17 -8.65 -15.54
C LEU A 4 -8.24 -7.93 -14.71
N ILE A 5 -9.23 -8.68 -14.20
CA ILE A 5 -10.27 -8.15 -13.31
C ILE A 5 -9.63 -7.70 -11.99
N HIS A 6 -8.70 -8.49 -11.47
CA HIS A 6 -7.95 -8.17 -10.26
C HIS A 6 -7.13 -6.89 -10.41
N ILE A 7 -6.35 -6.76 -11.49
CA ILE A 7 -5.56 -5.56 -11.78
C ILE A 7 -6.44 -4.31 -11.98
N HIS A 8 -7.57 -4.44 -12.68
CA HIS A 8 -8.49 -3.32 -12.86
C HIS A 8 -9.10 -2.85 -11.53
N THR A 9 -9.45 -3.79 -10.66
CA THR A 9 -9.97 -3.50 -9.33
C THR A 9 -8.93 -2.78 -8.47
N ILE A 10 -7.69 -3.26 -8.46
CA ILE A 10 -6.56 -2.64 -7.75
C ILE A 10 -6.32 -1.22 -8.24
N ARG A 11 -6.31 -1.02 -9.56
CA ARG A 11 -6.18 0.31 -10.17
C ARG A 11 -7.27 1.26 -9.67
N GLY A 12 -8.52 0.81 -9.65
CA GLY A 12 -9.65 1.60 -9.15
C GLY A 12 -9.47 2.01 -7.69
N MET A 13 -9.17 1.06 -6.80
CA MET A 13 -8.96 1.33 -5.37
C MET A 13 -7.83 2.34 -5.13
N LEU A 14 -6.69 2.15 -5.79
CA LEU A 14 -5.52 3.00 -5.57
C LEU A 14 -5.72 4.40 -6.18
N SER A 15 -6.36 4.50 -7.35
CA SER A 15 -6.73 5.79 -7.93
C SER A 15 -7.68 6.57 -7.00
N GLN A 16 -8.69 5.89 -6.44
CA GLN A 16 -9.61 6.49 -5.45
C GLN A 16 -8.91 6.94 -4.17
N SER A 17 -7.82 6.27 -3.79
CA SER A 17 -7.01 6.67 -2.63
C SER A 17 -6.18 7.94 -2.87
N GLY A 18 -6.13 8.48 -4.09
CA GLY A 18 -5.27 9.60 -4.44
C GLY A 18 -3.81 9.18 -4.71
N CYS A 19 -3.58 7.91 -5.05
CA CYS A 19 -2.26 7.44 -5.45
C CYS A 19 -1.81 8.15 -6.74
N PRO A 20 -0.58 8.71 -6.80
CA PRO A 20 -0.02 9.28 -8.02
C PRO A 20 0.03 8.26 -9.16
N GLU A 21 -0.33 8.67 -10.38
CA GLU A 21 -0.45 7.77 -11.53
C GLU A 21 0.87 7.05 -11.87
N ASP A 22 2.00 7.75 -11.79
CA ASP A 22 3.33 7.17 -12.04
C ASP A 22 3.70 6.09 -11.03
N LEU A 23 3.33 6.29 -9.76
CA LEU A 23 3.52 5.29 -8.70
C LEU A 23 2.56 4.11 -8.90
N LEU A 24 1.32 4.39 -9.29
CA LEU A 24 0.32 3.37 -9.60
C LEU A 24 0.78 2.46 -10.74
N GLU A 25 1.23 3.04 -11.85
CA GLU A 25 1.79 2.28 -12.98
C GLU A 25 2.98 1.43 -12.56
N HIS A 26 3.89 1.98 -11.74
CA HIS A 26 5.03 1.24 -11.25
C HIS A 26 4.62 0.03 -10.39
N TYR A 27 3.64 0.22 -9.50
CA TYR A 27 3.13 -0.86 -8.67
C TYR A 27 2.36 -1.92 -9.47
N LEU A 28 1.58 -1.53 -10.47
CA LEU A 28 0.90 -2.49 -11.36
C LEU A 28 1.91 -3.34 -12.14
N LYS A 29 3.01 -2.73 -12.60
CA LYS A 29 4.12 -3.48 -13.20
C LYS A 29 4.76 -4.43 -12.20
N PHE A 30 4.98 -3.99 -10.96
CA PHE A 30 5.47 -4.85 -9.88
C PHE A 30 4.54 -6.04 -9.62
N LEU A 31 3.21 -5.85 -9.64
CA LEU A 31 2.27 -6.96 -9.48
C LEU A 31 2.39 -8.00 -10.62
N GLN A 32 2.70 -7.56 -11.83
CA GLN A 32 2.86 -8.44 -12.99
C GLN A 32 4.21 -9.16 -12.99
N THR A 33 5.30 -8.50 -12.55
CA THR A 33 6.68 -9.00 -12.71
C THR A 33 7.38 -9.38 -11.41
N GLY A 34 6.85 -9.00 -10.25
CA GLY A 34 7.50 -9.13 -8.94
C GLY A 34 7.55 -10.55 -8.39
N GLY A 35 6.75 -11.48 -8.94
CA GLY A 35 6.77 -12.89 -8.59
C GLY A 35 6.59 -13.12 -7.08
N GLN A 36 7.56 -13.81 -6.46
CA GLN A 36 7.53 -14.12 -5.03
C GLN A 36 7.53 -12.87 -4.12
N GLN A 37 8.13 -11.76 -4.57
CA GLN A 37 8.18 -10.53 -3.75
C GLN A 37 6.79 -9.96 -3.47
N VAL A 38 5.85 -10.11 -4.41
CA VAL A 38 4.45 -9.70 -4.23
C VAL A 38 3.82 -10.46 -3.07
N GLN A 39 4.03 -11.77 -3.01
CA GLN A 39 3.48 -12.62 -1.94
C GLN A 39 4.10 -12.29 -0.58
N ILE A 40 5.41 -11.98 -0.53
CA ILE A 40 6.10 -11.57 0.69
C ILE A 40 5.50 -10.27 1.23
N ILE A 41 5.39 -9.23 0.39
CA ILE A 41 4.82 -7.94 0.79
C ILE A 41 3.38 -8.11 1.28
N ARG A 42 2.55 -8.85 0.54
CA ARG A 42 1.17 -9.14 0.96
C ARG A 42 1.10 -9.85 2.30
N GLY A 43 1.99 -10.81 2.54
CA GLY A 43 2.10 -11.50 3.82
C GLY A 43 2.45 -10.55 4.97
N GLU A 44 3.43 -9.67 4.78
CA GLU A 44 3.83 -8.67 5.77
C GLU A 44 2.69 -7.70 6.11
N VAL A 45 1.99 -7.20 5.09
CA VAL A 45 0.84 -6.30 5.28
C VAL A 45 -0.31 -7.00 6.00
N ASN A 46 -0.64 -8.24 5.63
CA ASN A 46 -1.71 -8.97 6.29
C ASN A 46 -1.42 -9.16 7.79
N VAL A 47 -0.20 -9.58 8.14
CA VAL A 47 0.21 -9.72 9.55
C VAL A 47 0.14 -8.39 10.30
N MET A 48 0.55 -7.30 9.67
CA MET A 48 0.47 -5.95 10.24
C MET A 48 -0.99 -5.53 10.49
N PHE A 49 -1.85 -5.69 9.48
CA PHE A 49 -3.25 -5.29 9.52
C PHE A 49 -4.04 -6.06 10.57
N GLN A 50 -3.89 -7.38 10.62
CA GLN A 50 -4.54 -8.23 11.63
C GLN A 50 -4.14 -7.86 13.06
N LYS A 51 -2.86 -7.52 13.29
CA LYS A 51 -2.40 -7.07 14.60
C LYS A 51 -3.04 -5.75 15.01
N GLU A 52 -3.13 -4.79 14.08
CA GLU A 52 -3.78 -3.50 14.34
C GLU A 52 -5.28 -3.67 14.60
N GLU A 53 -5.97 -4.47 13.77
CA GLU A 53 -7.39 -4.79 13.96
C GLU A 53 -7.64 -5.42 15.33
N GLN A 54 -6.82 -6.41 15.71
CA GLN A 54 -6.94 -7.05 17.01
C GLN A 54 -6.67 -6.08 18.17
N TYR A 55 -5.67 -5.19 18.02
CA TYR A 55 -5.35 -4.17 19.01
C TYR A 55 -6.54 -3.21 19.22
N ARG A 56 -7.11 -2.68 18.13
CA ARG A 56 -8.26 -1.78 18.17
C ARG A 56 -9.49 -2.45 18.77
N LYS A 57 -9.77 -3.70 18.37
CA LYS A 57 -10.89 -4.49 18.90
C LYS A 57 -10.81 -4.68 20.41
N ARG A 58 -9.63 -4.99 20.96
CA ARG A 58 -9.42 -5.14 22.42
C ARG A 58 -9.68 -3.84 23.19
N ARG A 59 -9.56 -2.69 22.53
CA ARG A 59 -9.73 -1.35 23.12
C ARG A 59 -11.08 -0.71 22.78
N ASN A 60 -11.94 -1.40 22.03
CA ASN A 60 -13.18 -0.87 21.49
C ASN A 60 -12.96 0.44 20.68
N GLU A 61 -11.87 0.48 19.91
CA GLU A 61 -11.52 1.60 19.04
C GLU A 61 -11.87 1.27 17.58
N ALA A 62 -12.21 2.30 16.79
CA ALA A 62 -12.40 2.14 15.36
C ALA A 62 -11.06 1.91 14.64
N MET A 63 -11.09 1.19 13.52
CA MET A 63 -9.95 1.04 12.60
C MET A 63 -9.71 2.34 11.82
N ARG A 64 -9.11 3.33 12.49
CA ARG A 64 -8.77 4.63 11.90
C ARG A 64 -7.43 5.15 12.39
N GLY A 65 -6.76 5.93 11.55
CA GLY A 65 -5.48 6.53 11.90
C GLY A 65 -4.67 6.96 10.70
N SER A 66 -3.37 7.15 10.91
CA SER A 66 -2.40 7.43 9.86
C SER A 66 -1.17 6.55 10.03
N VAL A 67 -0.62 6.07 8.93
CA VAL A 67 0.63 5.32 8.88
C VAL A 67 1.52 5.87 7.78
N THR A 68 2.80 6.01 8.08
CA THR A 68 3.79 6.52 7.13
C THR A 68 4.69 5.37 6.71
N PHE A 69 4.78 5.16 5.41
CA PHE A 69 5.67 4.18 4.80
C PHE A 69 6.84 4.90 4.14
N HIS A 70 8.04 4.37 4.35
CA HIS A 70 9.28 4.93 3.79
C HIS A 70 10.01 3.88 2.97
N ASN A 71 10.57 4.31 1.84
CA ASN A 71 11.60 3.54 1.18
C ASN A 71 12.90 3.61 1.98
N LYS A 72 13.61 2.49 2.06
CA LYS A 72 14.95 2.48 2.65
C LYS A 72 15.93 2.97 1.60
N ASP A 73 16.77 3.94 1.95
CA ASP A 73 17.95 4.27 1.16
C ASP A 73 18.94 3.10 1.23
N LYS A 74 18.86 2.19 0.27
CA LYS A 74 19.95 1.23 0.03
C LYS A 74 20.16 1.15 -1.47
N GLY A 75 21.35 1.63 -1.89
CA GLY A 75 21.84 1.72 -3.26
C GLY A 75 22.03 0.37 -3.98
N THR A 76 21.17 -0.60 -3.76
CA THR A 76 21.04 -1.79 -4.60
C THR A 76 19.99 -1.51 -5.67
N ILE A 77 20.46 -1.37 -6.90
CA ILE A 77 19.66 -1.26 -8.13
C ILE A 77 18.61 -2.38 -8.10
N GLY A 78 17.32 -2.01 -8.01
CA GLY A 78 16.20 -2.93 -8.20
C GLY A 78 15.26 -3.20 -7.01
N SER A 79 15.45 -2.61 -5.82
CA SER A 79 14.53 -2.79 -4.67
C SER A 79 14.00 -1.48 -4.07
N SER A 80 13.99 -0.39 -4.84
CA SER A 80 13.82 0.95 -4.27
C SER A 80 12.46 1.23 -3.65
N ASP A 81 11.41 0.49 -4.00
CA ASP A 81 10.02 0.86 -3.69
C ASP A 81 9.28 -0.08 -2.72
N THR A 82 9.98 -1.01 -2.06
CA THR A 82 9.35 -2.00 -1.18
C THR A 82 8.52 -1.35 -0.08
N GLY A 83 9.02 -0.27 0.56
CA GLY A 83 8.28 0.41 1.61
C GLY A 83 6.99 1.05 1.09
N ILE A 84 7.07 1.68 -0.08
CA ILE A 84 5.90 2.30 -0.71
C ILE A 84 4.90 1.25 -1.18
N PHE A 85 5.35 0.11 -1.72
CA PHE A 85 4.47 -0.99 -2.13
C PHE A 85 3.77 -1.66 -0.96
N ILE A 86 4.43 -1.78 0.21
CA ILE A 86 3.75 -2.18 1.46
C ILE A 86 2.60 -1.21 1.76
N GLY A 87 2.81 0.10 1.61
CA GLY A 87 1.74 1.08 1.80
C GLY A 87 0.60 0.97 0.79
N MET A 88 0.89 0.60 -0.47
CA MET A 88 -0.14 0.37 -1.48
C MET A 88 -0.97 -0.89 -1.22
N GLU A 89 -0.33 -1.97 -0.76
CA GLU A 89 -1.01 -3.19 -0.30
C GLU A 89 -1.82 -2.92 0.99
N PHE A 90 -1.36 -2.03 1.87
CA PHE A 90 -2.12 -1.60 3.05
C PHE A 90 -3.40 -0.85 2.67
N ILE A 91 -3.35 0.06 1.70
CA ILE A 91 -4.54 0.75 1.17
C ILE A 91 -5.56 -0.25 0.62
N GLN A 92 -5.10 -1.23 -0.17
CA GLN A 92 -5.97 -2.28 -0.68
C GLN A 92 -6.60 -3.10 0.43
N SER A 93 -5.81 -3.47 1.46
CA SER A 93 -6.31 -4.18 2.62
C SER A 93 -7.40 -3.39 3.34
N CYS A 94 -7.25 -2.07 3.48
CA CYS A 94 -8.29 -1.20 4.05
C CYS A 94 -9.59 -1.31 3.24
N PHE A 95 -9.54 -1.12 1.92
CA PHE A 95 -10.74 -1.18 1.08
C PHE A 95 -11.41 -2.56 1.09
N GLN A 96 -10.63 -3.64 1.10
CA GLN A 96 -11.14 -5.01 1.18
C GLN A 96 -11.90 -5.27 2.49
N HIS A 97 -11.58 -4.55 3.56
CA HIS A 97 -12.26 -4.61 4.86
C HIS A 97 -13.30 -3.49 5.04
N GLY A 98 -13.65 -2.76 3.97
CA GLY A 98 -14.64 -1.68 4.02
C GLY A 98 -14.18 -0.43 4.78
N ILE A 99 -12.87 -0.26 4.97
CA ILE A 99 -12.26 0.89 5.62
C ILE A 99 -11.79 1.87 4.54
N PRO A 100 -12.33 3.10 4.48
CA PRO A 100 -11.84 4.13 3.56
C PRO A 100 -10.37 4.43 3.84
N ALA A 101 -9.56 4.54 2.79
CA ALA A 101 -8.16 4.92 2.91
C ALA A 101 -7.74 5.87 1.80
N ARG A 102 -6.86 6.82 2.13
CA ARG A 102 -6.30 7.79 1.18
C ARG A 102 -4.84 8.07 1.46
N MET A 103 -4.07 8.31 0.41
CA MET A 103 -2.72 8.82 0.48
C MET A 103 -2.80 10.33 0.77
N SER A 104 -2.44 10.75 1.97
CA SER A 104 -2.54 12.14 2.42
C SER A 104 -1.30 12.97 2.08
N LYS A 105 -0.12 12.33 2.01
CA LYS A 105 1.13 12.97 1.63
C LYS A 105 1.98 12.02 0.80
N VAL A 106 2.73 12.59 -0.15
CA VAL A 106 3.73 11.89 -0.96
C VAL A 106 4.99 12.74 -0.96
N ARG A 107 6.07 12.23 -0.37
CA ARG A 107 7.38 12.89 -0.37
C ARG A 107 8.23 12.28 -1.47
N ARG A 108 8.83 13.15 -2.29
CA ARG A 108 9.73 12.74 -3.38
C ARG A 108 11.10 13.35 -3.19
N GLU A 109 12.13 12.58 -3.52
CA GLU A 109 13.52 13.03 -3.59
C GLU A 109 14.11 12.60 -4.93
N HIS A 110 14.70 13.54 -5.68
CA HIS A 110 15.26 13.29 -7.01
C HIS A 110 14.27 12.55 -7.96
N GLY A 111 12.97 12.87 -7.86
CA GLY A 111 11.92 12.26 -8.67
C GLY A 111 11.38 10.92 -8.15
N LYS A 112 12.02 10.29 -7.16
CA LYS A 112 11.57 9.02 -6.56
C LYS A 112 10.67 9.26 -5.36
N VAL A 113 9.61 8.46 -5.23
CA VAL A 113 8.79 8.49 -4.01
C VAL A 113 9.59 7.86 -2.88
N MET A 114 9.86 8.64 -1.84
CA MET A 114 10.61 8.17 -0.67
C MET A 114 9.70 7.88 0.50
N GLU A 115 8.52 8.50 0.53
CA GLU A 115 7.59 8.37 1.64
C GLU A 115 6.15 8.59 1.18
N ILE A 116 5.23 7.82 1.74
CA ILE A 116 3.80 8.08 1.65
C ILE A 116 3.18 8.05 3.05
N GLU A 117 2.29 8.98 3.33
CA GLU A 117 1.41 8.94 4.49
C GLU A 117 0.04 8.45 4.01
N VAL A 118 -0.48 7.42 4.66
CA VAL A 118 -1.80 6.85 4.40
C VAL A 118 -2.67 7.12 5.60
N VAL A 119 -3.80 7.78 5.37
CA VAL A 119 -4.85 7.99 6.36
C VAL A 119 -5.98 7.00 6.07
N PHE A 120 -6.48 6.33 7.11
CA PHE A 120 -7.52 5.30 7.00
C PHE A 120 -8.62 5.48 8.05
N GLY A 121 -9.82 4.97 7.76
CA GLY A 121 -11.00 5.05 8.62
C GLY A 121 -11.58 6.47 8.75
N VAL A 122 -11.53 7.23 7.65
CA VAL A 122 -12.06 8.61 7.54
C VAL A 122 -13.43 8.66 6.88
#